data_AF-A0A1V5KBF3-F1
#
_entry.id   AF-A0A1V5KBF3-F1
#
_cell.length_a   1.000
_cell.length_b   1.000
_cell.length_c   1.000
_cell.angle_alpha   90.00
_cell.angle_beta   90.00
_cell.angle_gamma   90.00
#
_symmetry.space_group_name_H-M   'P 1'
#
loop_
_entity.id
_entity.type
_entity.pdbx_description
1 polymer ?
#
loop_
_entity_poly.entity_id
_entity_poly.type
_entity_poly.pdbx_seq_one_letter_code
_entity_poly.pdbx_strand_id
1 'polypeptide(L)'
;MKRHRIDNADRIREYDRKRGFRSYDKAKERARQKVRTALKSGRLTRQPCHCGSTTVEAHHHDYSKPLDVVWLCRTHHAELHHA
;
A
#
# COMPACT_ATOMS: atom_id res chain seq x y z
N MET A 1 38.94 5.75 7.66
CA MET A 1 37.65 5.07 7.36
C MET A 1 36.39 5.68 8.01
N LYS A 2 36.46 6.71 8.88
CA LYS A 2 35.26 7.30 9.52
C LYS A 2 34.76 8.64 8.94
N ARG A 3 35.59 9.36 8.16
CA ARG A 3 35.30 10.74 7.67
C ARG A 3 34.21 10.79 6.60
N HIS A 4 34.25 9.90 5.60
CA HIS A 4 33.32 9.89 4.47
C HIS A 4 31.83 9.80 4.85
N ARG A 5 31.50 9.08 5.94
CA ARG A 5 30.12 8.98 6.46
C ARG A 5 29.66 10.23 7.20
N ILE A 6 30.58 10.94 7.85
CA ILE A 6 30.31 12.20 8.56
C ILE A 6 30.12 13.32 7.52
N ASP A 7 31.05 13.42 6.56
CA ASP A 7 31.07 14.49 5.55
C ASP A 7 29.91 14.40 4.55
N ASN A 8 29.30 13.21 4.39
CA ASN A 8 28.15 12.98 3.51
C ASN A 8 26.90 12.51 4.27
N ALA A 9 26.83 12.75 5.59
CA ALA A 9 25.77 12.21 6.45
C ALA A 9 24.36 12.49 5.90
N ASP A 10 24.10 13.71 5.43
CA ASP A 10 22.79 14.09 4.91
C ASP A 10 22.46 13.46 3.55
N ARG A 11 23.45 13.35 2.66
CA ARG A 11 23.30 12.65 1.38
C ARG A 11 23.01 11.16 1.58
N ILE A 12 23.67 10.53 2.56
CA ILE A 12 23.45 9.12 2.91
C ILE A 12 22.05 8.94 3.50
N ARG A 13 21.63 9.82 4.43
CA ARG A 13 20.27 9.81 5.01
C ARG A 13 19.18 9.98 3.95
N GLU A 14 19.37 10.90 3.00
CA GLU A 14 18.43 11.11 1.90
C GLU A 14 18.36 9.89 0.98
N TYR A 15 19.51 9.32 0.61
CA TYR A 15 19.58 8.11 -0.20
C TYR A 15 18.87 6.93 0.49
N ASP A 16 19.12 6.72 1.78
CA ASP A 16 18.50 5.65 2.57
C ASP A 16 16.99 5.86 2.69
N ARG A 17 16.53 7.09 2.91
CA ARG A 17 15.09 7.45 2.90
C ARG A 17 14.44 7.16 1.55
N LYS A 18 15.06 7.60 0.45
CA LYS A 18 14.59 7.33 -0.92
C LYS A 18 14.55 5.83 -1.21
N ARG A 19 15.55 5.08 -0.74
CA ARG A 19 15.62 3.62 -0.89
C ARG A 19 14.49 2.92 -0.11
N GLY A 20 14.26 3.31 1.13
CA GLY A 20 13.15 2.82 1.96
C GLY A 20 11.79 3.11 1.31
N PHE A 21 11.57 4.34 0.87
CA PHE A 21 10.35 4.76 0.18
C PHE A 21 10.09 3.96 -1.10
N ARG A 22 11.11 3.75 -1.95
CA ARG A 22 11.00 2.89 -3.16
C ARG A 22 10.59 1.46 -2.84
N SER A 23 11.08 0.90 -1.73
CA SER A 23 10.72 -0.47 -1.33
C SER A 23 9.26 -0.57 -0.88
N TYR A 24 8.77 0.45 -0.17
CA TYR A 24 7.38 0.57 0.25
C TYR A 24 6.42 0.76 -0.93
N ASP A 25 6.76 1.61 -1.90
CA ASP A 25 5.97 1.79 -3.12
C ASP A 25 5.84 0.49 -3.92
N LYS A 26 6.94 -0.26 -4.03
CA LYS A 26 6.93 -1.60 -4.65
C LYS A 26 6.04 -2.57 -3.90
N ALA A 27 5.99 -2.50 -2.56
CA ALA A 27 5.08 -3.35 -1.78
C ALA A 27 3.61 -3.02 -2.06
N LYS A 28 3.25 -1.72 -2.13
CA LYS A 28 1.91 -1.27 -2.51
C LYS A 28 1.52 -1.74 -3.90
N GLU A 29 2.41 -1.61 -4.88
CA GLU A 29 2.16 -2.05 -6.25
C GLU A 29 1.93 -3.56 -6.33
N ARG A 30 2.76 -4.35 -5.65
CA ARG A 30 2.63 -5.81 -5.57
C ARG A 30 1.32 -6.23 -4.92
N ALA A 31 0.90 -5.56 -3.86
CA ALA A 31 -0.37 -5.85 -3.21
C ALA A 31 -1.56 -5.64 -4.16
N ARG A 32 -1.59 -4.48 -4.84
CA ARG A 32 -2.60 -4.16 -5.85
C ARG A 32 -2.63 -5.16 -7.01
N GLN A 33 -1.46 -5.62 -7.48
CA GLN A 33 -1.38 -6.67 -8.50
C GLN A 33 -1.98 -7.99 -8.01
N LYS A 34 -1.64 -8.43 -6.79
CA LYS A 34 -2.16 -9.68 -6.23
C LYS A 34 -3.68 -9.65 -6.06
N VAL A 35 -4.26 -8.54 -5.59
CA VAL A 35 -5.72 -8.35 -5.56
C VAL A 35 -6.32 -8.52 -6.94
N ARG A 36 -5.77 -7.84 -7.96
CA ARG A 36 -6.26 -7.93 -9.35
C ARG A 36 -6.23 -9.36 -9.89
N THR A 37 -5.12 -10.07 -9.66
CA THR A 37 -4.99 -11.47 -10.07
C THR A 37 -5.97 -12.37 -9.32
N ALA A 38 -6.14 -12.18 -8.01
CA ALA A 38 -7.05 -12.97 -7.19
C ALA A 38 -8.51 -12.78 -7.64
N LEU A 39 -8.92 -11.53 -7.92
CA LEU A 39 -10.22 -11.20 -8.50
C LEU A 39 -10.43 -11.88 -9.85
N LYS A 40 -9.44 -11.79 -10.76
CA LYS A 40 -9.53 -12.42 -12.08
C LYS A 40 -9.64 -13.95 -11.99
N SER A 41 -8.97 -14.55 -11.02
CA SER A 41 -9.00 -16.00 -10.78
C SER A 41 -10.19 -16.49 -9.95
N GLY A 42 -11.04 -15.60 -9.43
CA GLY A 42 -12.14 -15.93 -8.52
C GLY A 42 -11.71 -16.32 -7.09
N ARG A 43 -10.41 -16.29 -6.77
CA ARG A 43 -9.89 -16.54 -5.40
C ARG A 43 -10.24 -15.44 -4.41
N LEU A 44 -10.60 -14.26 -4.91
CA LEU A 44 -11.07 -13.14 -4.14
C LEU A 44 -12.32 -12.59 -4.81
N THR A 45 -13.32 -12.26 -4.02
CA THR A 45 -14.58 -11.67 -4.52
C THR A 45 -14.77 -10.32 -3.85
N ARG A 46 -15.15 -9.31 -4.65
CA ARG A 46 -15.50 -7.99 -4.11
C ARG A 46 -16.68 -8.11 -3.18
N GLN A 47 -16.59 -7.50 -2.00
CA GLN A 47 -17.73 -7.32 -1.11
C GLN A 47 -18.25 -5.89 -1.24
N PRO A 48 -19.55 -5.64 -0.97
CA PRO A 48 -20.03 -4.29 -0.82
C PRO A 48 -19.33 -3.59 0.36
N CYS A 49 -19.28 -2.26 0.32
CA CYS A 49 -18.92 -1.46 1.47
C CYS A 49 -19.95 -1.64 2.59
N HIS A 50 -19.59 -1.33 3.83
CA HIS A 50 -20.52 -1.41 4.97
C HIS A 50 -21.78 -0.56 4.79
N CYS A 51 -21.75 0.48 3.95
CA CYS A 51 -22.92 1.28 3.60
C CYS A 51 -23.78 0.69 2.46
N GLY A 52 -23.44 -0.49 1.95
CA GLY A 52 -24.13 -1.17 0.86
C GLY A 52 -23.66 -0.82 -0.55
N SER A 53 -22.73 0.12 -0.71
CA SER A 53 -22.20 0.48 -2.04
C SER A 53 -21.44 -0.69 -2.67
N THR A 54 -21.75 -1.01 -3.92
CA THR A 54 -21.06 -2.05 -4.71
C THR A 54 -19.87 -1.51 -5.50
N THR A 55 -19.77 -0.19 -5.66
CA THR A 55 -18.63 0.48 -6.26
C THR A 55 -17.54 0.69 -5.20
N VAL A 56 -16.67 -0.31 -5.09
CA VAL A 56 -15.68 -0.41 -4.00
C VAL A 56 -14.24 -0.49 -4.48
N GLU A 57 -13.35 -0.05 -3.60
CA GLU A 57 -11.90 -0.16 -3.70
C GLU A 57 -11.36 -1.08 -2.60
N ALA A 58 -10.24 -1.74 -2.87
CA ALA A 58 -9.56 -2.58 -1.89
C ALA A 58 -8.66 -1.72 -0.99
N HIS A 59 -9.09 -1.48 0.24
CA HIS A 59 -8.29 -0.85 1.27
C HIS A 59 -7.35 -1.88 1.90
N HIS A 60 -6.08 -1.52 2.05
CA HIS A 60 -5.04 -2.38 2.63
C HIS A 60 -4.55 -1.74 3.93
N HIS A 61 -4.82 -2.37 5.07
CA HIS A 61 -4.22 -1.97 6.36
C HIS A 61 -2.75 -2.39 6.46
N ASP A 62 -2.41 -3.54 5.88
CA ASP A 62 -1.06 -4.06 5.80
C ASP A 62 -0.74 -4.55 4.39
N TYR A 63 0.13 -3.83 3.68
CA TYR A 63 0.56 -4.18 2.32
C TYR A 63 1.38 -5.49 2.26
N SER A 64 1.84 -6.03 3.39
CA SER A 64 2.47 -7.35 3.47
C SER A 64 1.45 -8.51 3.32
N LYS A 65 0.16 -8.23 3.58
CA LYS A 65 -0.97 -9.16 3.45
C LYS A 65 -1.88 -8.74 2.30
N PRO A 66 -1.47 -9.00 1.06
CA PRO A 66 -2.06 -8.38 -0.13
C PRO A 66 -3.50 -8.81 -0.45
N LEU A 67 -4.01 -9.88 0.17
CA LEU A 67 -5.39 -10.34 -0.01
C LEU A 67 -6.27 -10.05 1.20
N ASP A 68 -5.66 -9.55 2.29
CA ASP A 68 -6.35 -9.11 3.49
C ASP A 68 -6.76 -7.65 3.29
N VAL A 69 -7.93 -7.47 2.66
CA VAL A 69 -8.43 -6.17 2.23
C VAL A 69 -9.85 -5.94 2.71
N VAL A 70 -10.14 -4.69 3.04
CA VAL A 70 -11.50 -4.24 3.32
C VAL A 70 -12.03 -3.55 2.08
N TRP A 71 -13.28 -3.86 1.71
CA TRP A 71 -13.93 -3.25 0.56
C TRP A 71 -14.66 -1.99 0.99
N LEU A 72 -14.24 -0.85 0.46
CA LEU A 72 -14.80 0.46 0.84
C LEU A 72 -15.20 1.24 -0.40
N CYS A 73 -16.31 1.97 -0.32
CA CYS A 73 -16.59 2.98 -1.34
C CYS A 73 -15.58 4.13 -1.21
N ARG A 74 -15.47 4.95 -2.24
CA ARG A 74 -14.51 6.05 -2.28
C ARG A 74 -14.62 6.99 -1.07
N THR A 75 -15.83 7.25 -0.56
CA THR A 75 -16.07 8.11 0.60
C THR A 75 -15.44 7.52 1.87
N HIS A 76 -15.87 6.33 2.28
CA HIS A 76 -15.32 5.67 3.48
C HIS A 76 -13.83 5.32 3.34
N HIS A 77 -13.36 5.07 2.10
CA HIS A 77 -11.94 4.86 1.87
C HIS A 77 -11.12 6.11 2.16
N ALA A 78 -11.59 7.28 1.72
CA ALA A 78 -10.94 8.55 2.01
C ALA A 78 -10.98 8.88 3.51
N GLU A 79 -12.13 8.70 4.16
CA GLU A 79 -12.28 8.92 5.61
C GLU A 79 -11.24 8.14 6.42
N LEU A 80 -10.95 6.91 6.05
CA LEU A 80 -9.92 6.08 6.71
C LEU A 80 -8.47 6.54 6.50
N HIS A 81 -8.17 7.30 5.43
CA HIS A 81 -6.85 7.91 5.24
C HIS A 81 -6.75 9.31 5.86
N HIS A 82 -7.89 9.92 6.19
CA HIS A 82 -7.99 11.29 6.71
C HIS A 82 -8.32 11.37 8.21
N ALA A 83 -8.59 10.23 8.85
CA ALA A 83 -8.70 10.10 10.31
C ALA A 83 -7.32 9.83 10.95
#